data_AF-A0A1Q3BHN1-F1
#
_entry.id   AF-A0A1Q3BHN1-F1
#
_cell.length_a   1.000
_cell.length_b   1.000
_cell.length_c   1.000
_cell.angle_alpha   90.00
_cell.angle_beta   90.00
_cell.angle_gamma   90.00
#
_symmetry.space_group_name_H-M   'P 1'
#
loop_
_entity.id
_entity.type
_entity.pdbx_description
1 polymer ?
#
loop_
_entity_poly.entity_id
_entity_poly.type
_entity_poly.pdbx_seq_one_letter_code
_entity_poly.pdbx_strand_id
1 'polypeptide(L)'
;ITSHKLNGKFFLQWSQSILLVIRGRGKIGYITSKVQQPDVKDPMYENWELHNSIAITWLINSMESHISHTYLFLRTTKAIWDAVNKNFSDLENPSQVFEIKNKLKDLHKEVWI
;
A
#
# COMPACT_ATOMS: atom_id res chain seq x y z
N ILE A 1 -10.23 -11.49 -0.19
CA ILE A 1 -10.34 -10.37 -1.16
C ILE A 1 -9.38 -10.61 -2.32
N THR A 2 -8.09 -10.80 -2.05
CA THR A 2 -7.13 -11.42 -2.97
C THR A 2 -6.87 -12.89 -2.57
N SER A 3 -6.32 -13.71 -3.47
CA SER A 3 -5.92 -15.10 -3.17
C SER A 3 -4.67 -15.15 -2.27
N HIS A 4 -3.72 -14.24 -2.49
CA HIS A 4 -2.54 -14.06 -1.65
C HIS A 4 -2.59 -12.70 -0.96
N LYS A 5 -2.27 -12.66 0.34
CA LYS A 5 -2.11 -11.42 1.10
C LYS A 5 -0.71 -10.86 0.89
N LEU A 6 -0.58 -9.54 0.97
CA LEU A 6 0.74 -8.91 1.05
C LEU A 6 1.44 -9.39 2.32
N ASN A 7 2.60 -10.02 2.16
CA ASN A 7 3.40 -10.61 3.24
C ASN A 7 4.86 -10.14 3.22
N GLY A 8 5.11 -9.03 2.52
CA GLY A 8 6.44 -8.47 2.31
C GLY A 8 7.22 -9.05 1.14
N LYS A 9 6.67 -10.03 0.42
CA LYS A 9 7.17 -10.53 -0.86
C LYS A 9 6.09 -10.45 -1.93
N PHE A 10 6.48 -10.55 -3.19
CA PHE A 10 5.55 -10.63 -4.33
C PHE A 10 4.60 -9.43 -4.40
N PHE A 11 5.13 -8.24 -4.11
CA PHE A 11 4.39 -6.99 -4.13
C PHE A 11 3.78 -6.75 -5.51
N LEU A 12 4.49 -7.05 -6.60
CA LEU A 12 3.94 -6.98 -7.96
C LEU A 12 2.68 -7.84 -8.14
N GLN A 13 2.69 -9.09 -7.70
CA GLN A 13 1.54 -10.00 -7.84
C GLN A 13 0.36 -9.55 -6.97
N TRP A 14 0.63 -9.15 -5.73
CA TRP A 14 -0.39 -8.63 -4.82
C TRP A 14 -1.01 -7.33 -5.36
N SER A 15 -0.17 -6.38 -5.78
CA SER A 15 -0.61 -5.06 -6.27
C SER A 15 -1.49 -5.19 -7.50
N GLN A 16 -1.14 -6.06 -8.46
CA GLN A 16 -2.00 -6.34 -9.61
C GLN A 16 -3.35 -6.95 -9.18
N SER A 17 -3.33 -7.92 -8.26
CA SER A 17 -4.54 -8.61 -7.79
C SER A 17 -5.50 -7.65 -7.09
N ILE A 18 -5.03 -6.81 -6.17
CA ILE A 18 -5.89 -5.88 -5.43
C ILE A 18 -6.39 -4.75 -6.34
N LEU A 19 -5.58 -4.28 -7.30
CA LEU A 19 -6.03 -3.29 -8.29
C LEU A 19 -7.17 -3.84 -9.16
N LEU A 20 -7.13 -5.11 -9.56
CA LEU A 20 -8.21 -5.75 -10.30
C LEU A 20 -9.50 -5.81 -9.47
N VAL A 21 -9.42 -6.19 -8.19
CA VAL A 21 -10.60 -6.22 -7.30
C VAL A 21 -11.21 -4.83 -7.14
N ILE A 22 -10.39 -3.82 -6.86
CA ILE A 22 -10.84 -2.43 -6.65
C ILE A 22 -11.43 -1.85 -7.94
N ARG A 23 -10.82 -2.15 -9.10
CA ARG A 23 -11.31 -1.74 -10.42
C ARG A 23 -12.63 -2.44 -10.77
N GLY A 24 -12.72 -3.75 -10.60
CA GLY A 24 -13.94 -4.52 -10.87
C GLY A 24 -15.14 -4.11 -10.01
N ARG A 25 -14.88 -3.42 -8.90
CA ARG A 25 -15.91 -2.87 -8.00
C ARG A 25 -16.09 -1.34 -8.11
N GLY A 26 -15.51 -0.73 -9.15
CA GLY A 26 -15.71 0.69 -9.46
C GLY A 26 -15.07 1.68 -8.49
N LYS A 27 -14.07 1.27 -7.70
CA LYS A 27 -13.40 2.16 -6.71
C LYS A 27 -11.99 2.59 -7.09
N ILE A 28 -11.54 2.31 -8.32
CA ILE A 28 -10.19 2.67 -8.79
C ILE A 28 -9.91 4.19 -8.78
N GLY A 29 -10.97 5.02 -8.85
CA GLY A 29 -10.86 6.47 -8.76
C GLY A 29 -10.27 6.98 -7.43
N TYR A 30 -10.46 6.24 -6.34
CA TYR A 30 -9.95 6.55 -5.01
C TYR A 30 -8.45 6.23 -4.86
N ILE A 31 -7.92 5.29 -5.65
CA ILE A 31 -6.48 4.99 -5.74
C ILE A 31 -5.75 5.97 -6.66
N THR A 32 -6.40 6.37 -7.76
CA THR A 32 -5.78 7.20 -8.80
C THR A 32 -5.96 8.69 -8.56
N SER A 33 -6.65 9.08 -7.48
CA SER A 33 -7.10 10.46 -7.22
C SER A 33 -7.97 11.04 -8.34
N LYS A 34 -8.58 10.24 -9.21
CA LYS A 34 -9.60 10.73 -10.15
C LYS A 34 -10.88 11.15 -9.43
N VAL A 35 -11.16 10.50 -8.30
CA VAL A 35 -12.21 10.93 -7.37
C VAL A 35 -11.53 11.74 -6.27
N GLN A 36 -11.69 13.06 -6.35
CA GLN A 36 -11.09 14.00 -5.40
C GLN A 36 -11.87 14.02 -4.09
N GLN A 37 -11.17 14.27 -2.99
CA GLN A 37 -11.81 14.49 -1.70
C GLN A 37 -12.55 15.84 -1.74
N PRO A 38 -13.87 15.87 -1.51
CA PRO A 38 -14.63 17.11 -1.40
C PRO A 38 -14.26 17.87 -0.13
N ASP A 39 -14.65 19.14 -0.06
CA ASP A 39 -14.63 19.88 1.21
C ASP A 39 -15.56 19.20 2.22
N VAL A 40 -15.24 19.25 3.51
CA VAL A 40 -16.03 18.60 4.57
C VAL A 40 -17.47 19.15 4.65
N LYS A 41 -17.70 20.39 4.19
CA LYS A 41 -19.02 21.01 4.13
C LYS A 41 -19.79 20.67 2.85
N ASP A 42 -19.16 20.01 1.89
CA ASP A 42 -19.80 19.57 0.66
C ASP A 42 -20.77 18.41 0.97
N PRO A 43 -22.04 18.47 0.53
CA PRO A 43 -22.99 17.36 0.69
C PRO A 43 -22.50 16.02 0.12
N MET A 44 -21.55 16.03 -0.82
CA MET A 44 -20.94 14.83 -1.40
C MET A 44 -19.85 14.20 -0.53
N TYR A 45 -19.40 14.87 0.54
CA TYR A 45 -18.34 14.39 1.42
C TYR A 45 -18.69 13.04 2.05
N GLU A 46 -19.89 12.88 2.62
CA GLU A 46 -20.29 11.64 3.29
C GLU A 46 -20.29 10.45 2.32
N ASN A 47 -20.79 10.64 1.10
CA ASN A 47 -20.80 9.60 0.08
C ASN A 47 -19.38 9.25 -0.39
N TRP A 48 -18.51 10.26 -0.51
CA TRP A 48 -17.09 10.05 -0.79
C TRP A 48 -16.41 9.27 0.33
N GLU A 49 -16.64 9.64 1.60
CA GLU A 49 -16.05 9.01 2.78
C GLU A 49 -16.48 7.54 2.89
N LEU A 50 -17.75 7.23 2.65
CA LEU A 50 -18.28 5.87 2.62
C LEU A 50 -17.51 5.00 1.61
N HIS A 51 -17.38 5.49 0.38
CA HIS A 51 -16.72 4.75 -0.69
C HIS A 51 -15.21 4.65 -0.51
N ASN A 52 -14.57 5.70 0.02
CA ASN A 52 -13.17 5.68 0.44
C ASN A 52 -12.96 4.62 1.52
N SER A 53 -13.80 4.56 2.55
CA SER A 53 -13.71 3.58 3.65
C SER A 53 -13.87 2.13 3.18
N ILE A 54 -14.75 1.89 2.21
CA ILE A 54 -14.89 0.58 1.56
C ILE A 54 -13.59 0.17 0.86
N ALA A 55 -12.97 1.09 0.11
CA ALA A 55 -11.73 0.81 -0.60
C ALA A 55 -10.54 0.61 0.36
N ILE A 56 -10.46 1.40 1.44
CA ILE A 56 -9.53 1.18 2.57
C ILE A 56 -9.70 -0.23 3.13
N THR A 57 -10.93 -0.64 3.43
CA THR A 57 -11.23 -1.98 3.96
C THR A 57 -10.70 -3.08 3.06
N TRP A 58 -10.84 -2.93 1.73
CA TRP A 58 -10.32 -3.91 0.79
C TRP A 58 -8.80 -3.97 0.75
N LEU A 59 -8.12 -2.82 0.80
CA LEU A 59 -6.66 -2.75 0.89
C LEU A 59 -6.17 -3.40 2.18
N ILE A 60 -6.66 -2.95 3.34
CA ILE A 60 -6.24 -3.43 4.66
C ILE A 60 -6.46 -4.93 4.80
N ASN A 61 -7.62 -5.46 4.40
CA ASN A 61 -7.92 -6.89 4.50
C ASN A 61 -7.16 -7.75 3.48
N SER A 62 -6.55 -7.13 2.47
CA SER A 62 -5.68 -7.81 1.50
C SER A 62 -4.23 -7.94 1.98
N MET A 63 -3.90 -7.43 3.17
CA MET A 63 -2.57 -7.50 3.76
C MET A 63 -2.55 -8.49 4.93
N GLU A 64 -1.37 -9.02 5.27
CA GLU A 64 -1.16 -9.69 6.55
C GLU A 64 -1.28 -8.69 7.70
N SER A 65 -1.72 -9.17 8.87
CA SER A 65 -2.06 -8.31 10.01
C SER A 65 -0.89 -7.42 10.42
N HIS A 66 0.31 -7.97 10.55
CA HIS A 66 1.48 -7.18 10.97
C HIS A 66 1.82 -6.03 9.99
N ILE A 67 1.49 -6.19 8.69
CA ILE A 67 1.66 -5.13 7.69
C ILE A 67 0.52 -4.12 7.79
N SER A 68 -0.72 -4.61 7.85
CA SER A 68 -1.91 -3.76 7.81
C SER A 68 -1.99 -2.76 8.97
N HIS A 69 -1.52 -3.14 10.17
CA HIS A 69 -1.47 -2.25 11.33
C HIS A 69 -0.65 -0.97 11.07
N THR A 70 0.38 -1.03 10.22
CA THR A 70 1.20 0.14 9.86
C THR A 70 0.40 1.20 9.10
N TYR A 71 -0.65 0.79 8.39
CA TYR A 71 -1.42 1.67 7.49
C TYR A 71 -2.85 1.96 7.98
N LEU A 72 -3.29 1.30 9.06
CA LEU A 72 -4.67 1.32 9.54
C LEU A 72 -5.19 2.74 9.85
N PHE A 73 -4.31 3.65 10.26
CA PHE A 73 -4.67 5.02 10.66
C PHE A 73 -4.61 6.05 9.53
N LEU A 74 -4.21 5.65 8.32
CA LEU A 74 -4.24 6.53 7.15
C LEU A 74 -5.68 6.73 6.68
N ARG A 75 -6.05 7.99 6.45
CA ARG A 75 -7.46 8.40 6.24
C ARG A 75 -7.97 8.18 4.83
N THR A 76 -7.10 8.01 3.84
CA THR A 76 -7.50 7.89 2.44
C THR A 76 -6.93 6.64 1.81
N THR A 77 -7.72 6.05 0.90
CA THR A 77 -7.31 4.92 0.06
C THR A 77 -6.02 5.26 -0.69
N LYS A 78 -5.91 6.49 -1.19
CA LYS A 78 -4.72 7.03 -1.86
C LYS A 78 -3.49 7.00 -0.94
N ALA A 79 -3.62 7.51 0.28
CA ALA A 79 -2.50 7.56 1.23
C ALA A 79 -2.00 6.16 1.58
N ILE A 80 -2.91 5.21 1.83
CA ILE A 80 -2.54 3.80 2.06
C ILE A 80 -1.83 3.23 0.84
N TRP A 81 -2.42 3.39 -0.35
CA TRP A 81 -1.84 2.88 -1.58
C TRP A 81 -0.43 3.42 -1.83
N ASP A 82 -0.23 4.73 -1.72
CA ASP A 82 1.05 5.37 -1.97
C ASP A 82 2.12 4.92 -0.96
N ALA A 83 1.75 4.84 0.33
CA ALA A 83 2.66 4.40 1.38
C ALA A 83 3.09 2.95 1.18
N VAL A 84 2.14 2.06 0.87
CA VAL A 84 2.43 0.64 0.59
C VAL A 84 3.27 0.51 -0.67
N ASN A 85 2.91 1.23 -1.74
CA ASN A 85 3.66 1.20 -3.00
C ASN A 85 5.10 1.64 -2.76
N LYS A 86 5.32 2.81 -2.13
CA LYS A 86 6.66 3.30 -1.79
C LYS A 86 7.46 2.30 -0.96
N ASN A 87 6.86 1.71 0.06
CA ASN A 87 7.57 0.82 0.98
C ASN A 87 7.96 -0.51 0.32
N PHE A 88 7.13 -1.08 -0.55
CA PHE A 88 7.36 -2.42 -1.08
C PHE A 88 7.83 -2.46 -2.54
N SER A 89 7.56 -1.44 -3.36
CA SER A 89 8.15 -1.35 -4.71
C SER A 89 9.66 -1.19 -4.65
N ASP A 90 10.14 -0.40 -3.68
CA ASP A 90 11.55 -0.11 -3.51
C ASP A 90 12.30 -1.31 -2.93
N LEU A 91 11.66 -2.09 -2.04
CA LEU A 91 12.23 -3.33 -1.49
C LEU A 91 12.34 -4.46 -2.53
N GLU A 92 11.48 -4.46 -3.56
CA GLU A 92 11.63 -5.38 -4.69
C GLU A 92 12.69 -4.92 -5.71
N ASN A 93 13.31 -3.75 -5.52
CA ASN A 93 14.42 -3.29 -6.36
C ASN A 93 15.71 -4.07 -6.03
N PRO A 94 16.20 -4.96 -6.93
CA PRO A 94 17.37 -5.78 -6.67
C PRO A 94 18.63 -4.97 -6.36
N SER A 95 18.76 -3.76 -6.94
CA SER A 95 19.91 -2.88 -6.74
C SER A 95 19.94 -2.33 -5.31
N GLN A 96 18.81 -1.92 -4.74
CA GLN A 96 18.76 -1.46 -3.34
C GLN A 96 19.02 -2.61 -2.36
N VAL A 97 18.46 -3.79 -2.62
CA VAL A 97 18.73 -4.99 -1.82
C VAL A 97 20.22 -5.34 -1.86
N PHE A 98 20.87 -5.21 -3.02
CA PHE A 98 22.30 -5.42 -3.19
C PHE A 98 23.13 -4.38 -2.42
N GLU A 99 22.78 -3.08 -2.51
CA GLU A 99 23.44 -2.02 -1.75
C GLU A 99 23.33 -2.23 -0.23
N ILE A 100 22.14 -2.57 0.28
CA ILE A 100 21.93 -2.86 1.71
C ILE A 100 22.78 -4.06 2.14
N LYS A 101 22.81 -5.13 1.35
CA LYS A 101 23.65 -6.31 1.63
C LYS A 101 25.14 -5.96 1.66
N ASN A 102 25.61 -5.06 0.79
CA ASN A 102 26.99 -4.61 0.79
C ASN A 102 27.30 -3.73 2.01
N LYS A 103 26.45 -2.75 2.32
CA LYS A 103 26.59 -1.92 3.53
C LYS A 103 26.62 -2.76 4.81
N LEU A 104 25.76 -3.78 4.90
CA LEU A 104 25.76 -4.72 6.04
C LEU A 104 27.08 -5.49 6.14
N LYS A 105 27.62 -5.96 5.01
CA LYS A 105 28.93 -6.64 4.98
C LYS A 105 30.07 -5.71 5.40
N ASP A 106 30.01 -4.45 5.01
CA ASP A 106 31.05 -3.47 5.34
C ASP A 106 31.00 -3.10 6.83
N LEU A 107 29.81 -2.84 7.38
CA LEU A 107 29.62 -2.64 8.83
C LEU A 107 30.07 -3.86 9.65
N HIS A 108 29.80 -5.09 9.17
CA HIS A 108 30.27 -6.30 9.83
C HIS A 108 31.80 -6.47 9.72
N LYS A 109 32.48 -5.83 8.76
CA LYS A 109 33.95 -5.82 8.76
C LYS A 109 34.49 -4.80 9.75
N GLU A 110 33.84 -3.65 9.89
CA GLU A 110 34.25 -2.57 10.81
C GLU A 110 34.07 -2.93 12.29
N VAL A 111 33.07 -3.74 12.65
CA VAL A 111 32.81 -4.17 14.04
C VAL A 111 33.77 -5.28 14.52
N TRP A 112 34.48 -5.94 13.61
CA TRP A 112 35.43 -7.04 13.91
C TRP A 112 36.90 -6.67 13.67
N ILE A 113 37.22 -5.36 13.69
CA ILE A 113 38.58 -4.79 13.73
C ILE A 113 38.72 -4.04 15.05
#